data_AF-A0A2E1VGB7-F1
#
_entry.id   AF-A0A2E1VGB7-F1
#
_cell.length_a   1.000
_cell.length_b   1.000
_cell.length_c   1.000
_cell.angle_alpha   90.00
_cell.angle_beta   90.00
_cell.angle_gamma   90.00
#
_symmetry.space_group_name_H-M   'P 1'
#
loop_
_entity.id
_entity.type
_entity.pdbx_description
1 polymer ?
#
loop_
_entity_poly.entity_id
_entity_poly.type
_entity_poly.pdbx_seq_one_letter_code
_entity_poly.pdbx_strand_id
1 'polypeptide(L)'
;MQRLISVFKAESHGQLIVIFAVFAITGSMAVYVAGPILDLFGINSTTLPGWAFWPLRVLVIFPVYQFLLIIVGTLAGQFSYFWEFEKKFLRRIGIRLP
;
A
#
# COMPACT_ATOMS: atom_id res chain seq x y z
N MET A 1 -0.37 -21.96 -11.04
CA MET A 1 -1.19 -21.24 -10.04
C MET A 1 -0.91 -21.65 -8.60
N GLN A 2 -0.73 -22.94 -8.29
CA GLN A 2 -0.48 -23.40 -6.90
C GLN A 2 0.71 -22.71 -6.18
N ARG A 3 1.81 -22.39 -6.88
CA ARG A 3 2.95 -21.66 -6.30
C ARG A 3 2.64 -20.21 -5.89
N LEU A 4 1.68 -19.55 -6.56
CA LEU A 4 1.30 -18.17 -6.22
C LEU A 4 0.39 -18.14 -4.98
N ILE A 5 -0.52 -19.11 -4.90
CA ILE A 5 -1.44 -19.29 -3.77
C ILE A 5 -0.66 -19.49 -2.47
N SER A 6 0.40 -20.31 -2.47
CA SER A 6 1.22 -20.52 -1.29
C SER A 6 2.05 -19.29 -0.87
N VAL A 7 2.53 -18.50 -1.84
CA VAL A 7 3.29 -17.26 -1.57
C VAL A 7 2.39 -16.19 -0.97
N PHE A 8 1.23 -15.97 -1.59
CA PHE A 8 0.26 -14.97 -1.13
C PHE A 8 -0.63 -15.48 0.00
N LYS A 9 -0.53 -16.76 0.41
CA LYS A 9 -1.43 -17.38 1.40
C LYS A 9 -2.91 -17.18 1.06
N ALA A 10 -3.26 -17.23 -0.22
CA ALA A 10 -4.65 -17.19 -0.64
C ALA A 10 -5.30 -18.56 -0.37
N GLU A 11 -6.58 -18.59 -0.01
CA GLU A 11 -7.37 -19.79 0.20
C GLU A 11 -7.92 -20.35 -1.12
N SER A 12 -8.09 -19.50 -2.13
CA SER A 12 -8.63 -19.89 -3.44
C SER A 12 -8.04 -19.11 -4.61
N HIS A 13 -8.21 -19.65 -5.83
CA HIS A 13 -7.86 -18.97 -7.07
C HIS A 13 -8.63 -17.65 -7.26
N GLY A 14 -9.90 -17.60 -6.84
CA GLY A 14 -10.71 -16.39 -6.89
C GLY A 14 -10.21 -15.31 -5.93
N GLN A 15 -9.81 -15.68 -4.72
CA GLN A 15 -9.23 -14.74 -3.76
C GLN A 15 -7.92 -14.14 -4.29
N LEU A 16 -7.09 -14.92 -4.98
CA LEU A 16 -5.86 -14.42 -5.59
C LEU A 16 -6.12 -13.30 -6.62
N ILE A 17 -7.17 -13.44 -7.43
CA ILE A 17 -7.58 -12.41 -8.41
C ILE A 17 -8.02 -11.14 -7.67
N VAL A 18 -8.84 -11.28 -6.61
CA VAL A 18 -9.27 -10.15 -5.79
C VAL A 18 -8.06 -9.45 -5.15
N ILE A 19 -7.10 -10.22 -4.63
CA ILE A 19 -5.89 -9.67 -4.03
C ILE A 19 -5.11 -8.82 -5.03
N PHE A 20 -4.90 -9.33 -6.25
CA PHE A 20 -4.21 -8.57 -7.30
C PHE A 20 -5.00 -7.35 -7.76
N ALA A 21 -6.33 -7.44 -7.86
CA ALA A 21 -7.18 -6.30 -8.19
C ALA A 21 -7.08 -5.20 -7.13
N VAL A 22 -7.16 -5.57 -5.84
CA VAL A 22 -6.98 -4.63 -4.72
C VAL A 22 -5.60 -3.98 -4.79
N PHE A 23 -4.54 -4.76 -5.00
CA PHE A 23 -3.18 -4.21 -5.11
C PHE A 23 -2.99 -3.27 -6.31
N ALA A 24 -3.61 -3.56 -7.45
CA ALA A 24 -3.57 -2.70 -8.62
C ALA A 24 -4.28 -1.37 -8.35
N ILE A 25 -5.48 -1.42 -7.78
CA ILE A 25 -6.28 -0.23 -7.45
C ILE A 25 -5.55 0.61 -6.39
N THR A 26 -5.10 0.01 -5.30
CA THR A 26 -4.42 0.73 -4.21
C THR A 26 -3.10 1.32 -4.66
N GLY A 27 -2.33 0.60 -5.49
CA GLY A 27 -1.08 1.09 -6.08
C GLY A 27 -1.29 2.33 -6.94
N SER A 28 -2.26 2.30 -7.85
CA SER A 28 -2.60 3.46 -8.68
C SER A 28 -3.13 4.64 -7.86
N MET A 29 -4.02 4.38 -6.89
CA MET A 29 -4.57 5.41 -6.02
C MET A 29 -3.50 6.06 -5.14
N ALA A 30 -2.56 5.30 -4.58
CA ALA A 30 -1.52 5.85 -3.70
C ALA A 30 -0.61 6.84 -4.44
N VAL A 31 -0.26 6.58 -5.70
CA VAL A 31 0.54 7.51 -6.52
C VAL A 31 -0.23 8.80 -6.82
N TYR A 32 -1.53 8.68 -7.10
CA TYR A 32 -2.41 9.83 -7.35
C TYR A 32 -2.58 10.69 -6.09
N VAL A 33 -2.82 10.07 -4.93
CA VAL A 33 -3.03 10.74 -3.65
C VAL A 33 -1.72 11.33 -3.08
N ALA A 34 -0.57 10.74 -3.37
CA ALA A 34 0.71 11.27 -2.90
C ALA A 34 1.06 12.64 -3.48
N GLY A 35 0.61 12.97 -4.70
CA GLY A 35 0.80 14.31 -5.29
C GLY A 35 0.24 15.43 -4.40
N PRO A 36 -1.09 15.50 -4.18
CA PRO A 36 -1.68 16.54 -3.35
C PRO A 36 -1.20 16.50 -1.91
N ILE A 37 -0.84 15.34 -1.36
CA ILE A 37 -0.25 15.28 -0.02
C ILE A 37 1.11 15.99 0.02
N LEU A 38 1.99 15.77 -0.95
CA LEU A 38 3.28 16.47 -1.00
C LEU A 38 3.10 17.98 -1.17
N ASP A 39 2.15 18.39 -2.01
CA ASP A 39 1.83 19.81 -2.22
C ASP A 39 1.29 20.45 -0.92
N LEU A 40 0.46 19.73 -0.15
CA LEU A 40 -0.03 20.19 1.17
C LEU A 40 1.10 20.38 2.19
N PHE A 41 2.14 19.55 2.12
CA PHE A 41 3.34 19.70 2.94
C PHE A 41 4.32 20.76 2.38
N GLY A 42 3.98 21.45 1.28
CA GLY A 42 4.84 22.44 0.63
C GLY A 42 6.06 21.85 -0.08
N ILE A 43 6.05 20.53 -0.32
CA ILE A 43 7.13 19.77 -0.94
C ILE A 43 6.92 19.81 -2.45
N ASN A 44 7.45 20.87 -3.07
CA ASN A 44 7.39 21.04 -4.52
C ASN A 44 8.72 20.64 -5.17
N SER A 45 8.65 20.13 -6.40
CA SER A 45 9.83 19.83 -7.22
C SER A 45 10.68 21.07 -7.54
N THR A 46 10.14 22.26 -7.27
CA THR A 46 10.82 23.56 -7.41
C THR A 46 11.54 24.01 -6.14
N THR A 47 11.11 23.57 -4.94
CA THR A 47 11.74 23.96 -3.67
C THR A 47 12.81 22.99 -3.20
N LEU A 48 12.75 21.73 -3.64
CA LEU A 48 13.70 20.69 -3.26
C LEU A 48 14.46 20.14 -4.48
N PRO A 49 15.77 19.86 -4.34
CA PRO A 49 16.52 19.18 -5.40
C PRO A 49 15.88 17.81 -5.68
N GLY A 50 15.81 17.42 -6.96
CA GLY A 50 15.13 16.19 -7.40
C GLY A 50 15.60 14.92 -6.68
N TRP A 51 16.86 14.87 -6.27
CA TRP A 51 17.43 13.79 -5.44
C TRP A 51 16.76 13.63 -4.07
N ALA A 52 16.31 14.72 -3.43
CA ALA A 52 15.60 14.68 -2.16
C ALA A 52 14.09 14.47 -2.35
N PHE A 53 13.53 15.05 -3.43
CA PHE A 53 12.11 14.96 -3.75
C PHE A 53 11.62 13.52 -3.95
N TRP A 54 12.34 12.72 -4.74
CA TRP A 54 11.91 11.36 -5.08
C TRP A 54 11.86 10.40 -3.87
N PRO A 55 12.90 10.31 -3.02
CA PRO A 55 12.84 9.52 -1.79
C PRO A 55 11.73 9.97 -0.85
N LEU A 56 11.53 11.29 -0.70
CA LEU A 56 10.49 11.84 0.15
C LEU A 56 9.09 11.49 -0.39
N ARG A 57 8.90 11.56 -1.71
CA ARG A 57 7.67 11.09 -2.37
C ARG A 57 7.38 9.62 -2.10
N VAL A 58 8.39 8.76 -2.21
CA VAL A 58 8.24 7.33 -1.87
C VAL A 58 7.90 7.14 -0.39
N LEU A 59 8.55 7.91 0.49
CA LEU A 59 8.30 7.88 1.93
C LEU A 59 6.87 8.31 2.28
N VAL A 60 6.26 9.22 1.51
CA VAL A 60 4.85 9.65 1.68
C VAL A 60 3.86 8.67 1.03
N ILE A 61 4.17 8.13 -0.16
CA ILE A 61 3.35 7.09 -0.82
C ILE A 61 3.19 5.89 0.12
N PHE A 62 4.23 5.58 0.87
CA PHE A 62 4.28 4.43 1.75
C PHE A 62 3.17 4.37 2.81
N PRO A 63 3.03 5.32 3.76
CA PRO A 63 1.95 5.33 4.73
C PRO A 63 0.59 5.47 4.04
N VAL A 64 0.48 6.27 2.99
CA VAL A 64 -0.76 6.42 2.21
C VAL A 64 -1.22 5.08 1.66
N TYR A 65 -0.29 4.28 1.13
CA TYR A 65 -0.56 2.97 0.60
C TYR A 65 -1.05 2.01 1.68
N GLN A 66 -0.45 2.03 2.88
CA GLN A 66 -0.91 1.22 4.02
C GLN A 66 -2.38 1.50 4.35
N PHE A 67 -2.76 2.77 4.54
CA PHE A 67 -4.16 3.13 4.80
C PHE A 67 -5.11 2.74 3.65
N LEU A 68 -4.72 2.99 2.40
CA LEU A 68 -5.53 2.63 1.24
C LEU A 68 -5.70 1.12 1.10
N LEU A 69 -4.67 0.33 1.43
CA LEU A 69 -4.71 -1.12 1.33
C LEU A 69 -5.79 -1.71 2.25
N ILE A 70 -5.89 -1.23 3.48
CA ILE A 70 -6.96 -1.62 4.40
C ILE A 70 -8.31 -1.19 3.88
N ILE A 71 -8.47 0.06 3.43
CA ILE A 71 -9.76 0.58 2.97
C ILE A 71 -10.27 -0.22 1.77
N VAL A 72 -9.47 -0.35 0.71
CA VAL A 72 -9.87 -1.06 -0.51
C VAL A 72 -9.98 -2.56 -0.25
N GLY A 73 -9.12 -3.13 0.59
CA GLY A 73 -9.22 -4.52 1.03
C GLY A 73 -10.51 -4.81 1.80
N THR A 74 -10.97 -3.85 2.61
CA THR A 74 -12.27 -3.92 3.32
C THR A 74 -13.44 -3.85 2.34
N LEU A 75 -13.38 -2.93 1.36
CA LEU A 75 -14.40 -2.81 0.31
C LEU A 75 -14.51 -4.08 -0.53
N ALA A 76 -13.40 -4.79 -0.74
CA ALA A 76 -13.36 -6.08 -1.42
C ALA A 76 -13.77 -7.28 -0.55
N GLY A 77 -14.18 -7.05 0.72
CA GLY A 77 -14.57 -8.10 1.65
C GLY A 77 -13.43 -8.96 2.19
N GLN A 78 -12.18 -8.49 2.06
CA GLN A 78 -10.95 -9.22 2.41
C GLN A 78 -10.18 -8.53 3.56
N PHE A 79 -10.89 -7.82 4.45
CA PHE A 79 -10.28 -7.04 5.54
C PHE A 79 -9.28 -7.86 6.38
N SER A 80 -9.68 -9.03 6.89
CA SER A 80 -8.81 -9.86 7.74
C SER A 80 -7.51 -10.25 7.04
N TYR A 81 -7.57 -10.55 5.75
CA TYR A 81 -6.39 -10.90 4.96
C TYR A 81 -5.42 -9.71 4.85
N PHE A 82 -5.94 -8.53 4.46
CA PHE A 82 -5.11 -7.34 4.28
C PHE A 82 -4.61 -6.76 5.61
N TRP A 83 -5.40 -6.87 6.68
CA TRP A 83 -4.99 -6.47 8.02
C TRP A 83 -3.84 -7.34 8.55
N GLU A 84 -3.89 -8.66 8.37
CA GLU A 84 -2.77 -9.54 8.71
C GLU A 84 -1.52 -9.27 7.84
N PHE A 85 -1.74 -8.97 6.56
CA PHE A 85 -0.67 -8.60 5.63
C PHE A 85 0.05 -7.31 6.09
N GLU A 86 -0.72 -6.29 6.43
CA GLU A 86 -0.24 -5.00 6.92
C GLU A 86 0.45 -5.11 8.28
N LYS A 87 -0.14 -5.83 9.25
CA LYS A 87 0.52 -6.10 10.53
C LYS A 87 1.85 -6.81 10.37
N LYS A 88 1.93 -7.80 9.47
CA LYS A 88 3.19 -8.49 9.16
C LYS A 88 4.23 -7.53 8.58
N PHE A 89 3.78 -6.56 7.78
CA PHE A 89 4.62 -5.54 7.18
C PHE A 89 5.11 -4.51 8.22
N LEU A 90 4.21 -3.95 9.02
CA LEU A 90 4.52 -3.03 10.12
C LEU A 90 5.46 -3.67 11.16
N ARG A 91 5.29 -4.96 11.46
CA ARG A 91 6.18 -5.70 12.36
C ARG A 91 7.62 -5.77 11.84
N ARG A 92 7.84 -5.74 10.53
CA ARG A 92 9.19 -5.71 9.92
C ARG A 92 9.85 -4.34 10.04
N ILE A 93 9.05 -3.28 10.16
CA ILE A 93 9.52 -1.90 10.34
C ILE A 93 9.74 -1.57 11.82
N GLY A 94 9.35 -2.49 12.73
CA GLY A 94 9.52 -2.34 14.18
C GLY A 94 8.26 -1.88 14.91
N ILE A 95 7.16 -1.64 14.19
CA ILE A 95 5.87 -1.27 14.79
C ILE A 95 5.13 -2.57 15.16
N ARG A 96 4.99 -2.86 16.46
CA ARG A 96 4.16 -3.96 16.96
C ARG A 96 2.78 -3.43 17.32
N LEU A 97 1.81 -3.67 16.43
CA LEU A 97 0.40 -3.51 16.77
C LEU A 97 -0.08 -4.80 17.48
N PRO A 98 -0.91 -4.68 18.54
CA PRO A 98 -1.48 -5.81 19.26
C PRO A 98 -2.43 -6.65 18.39
#